data_AF-A0A7C7NLC0-F1
#
_entry.id   AF-A0A7C7NLC0-F1
#
_cell.length_a   1.000
_cell.length_b   1.000
_cell.length_c   1.000
_cell.angle_alpha   90.00
_cell.angle_beta   90.00
_cell.angle_gamma   90.00
#
_symmetry.space_group_name_H-M   'P 1'
#
loop_
_entity.id
_entity.type
_entity.pdbx_description
1 polymer ?
#
loop_
_entity_poly.entity_id
_entity_poly.type
_entity_poly.pdbx_seq_one_letter_code
_entity_poly.pdbx_strand_id
1 'polypeptide(L)' 'MTPENYISSLDLNHITTRRSSLTFEEAVAVWLMKWAGDFNQIIAAKFGTNQGRIAEILTEKEHIGSREKAFTLSSG' A
#
# COMPACT_ATOMS: atom_id res chain seq x y z
N MET A 1 11.46 -11.51 36.28
CA MET A 1 11.68 -11.52 34.82
C MET A 1 10.97 -10.30 34.25
N THR A 2 11.68 -9.41 33.55
CA THR A 2 11.07 -8.24 32.89
C THR A 2 10.51 -8.64 31.51
N PRO A 3 9.54 -7.90 30.95
CA PRO A 3 9.03 -8.16 29.60
C PRO A 3 10.13 -8.21 28.53
N GLU A 4 11.16 -7.39 28.73
CA GLU A 4 12.33 -7.23 27.87
C GLU A 4 13.20 -8.51 27.84
N ASN A 5 13.41 -9.12 29.01
CA ASN A 5 14.15 -10.37 29.14
C ASN A 5 13.38 -11.56 28.56
N TYR A 6 12.04 -11.52 28.59
CA TYR A 6 11.20 -12.57 28.01
C TYR A 6 11.25 -12.54 26.48
N ILE A 7 11.07 -11.36 25.86
CA ILE A 7 11.10 -11.21 24.39
C ILE A 7 12.48 -11.61 23.83
N SER A 8 13.56 -11.24 24.52
CA SER A 8 14.92 -11.55 24.07
C SER A 8 15.28 -13.04 24.18
N SER A 9 14.50 -13.83 24.94
CA SER A 9 14.69 -15.27 25.09
C SER A 9 13.98 -16.12 24.03
N LEU A 10 13.13 -15.48 23.21
CA LEU A 10 12.39 -16.15 22.14
C LEU A 10 13.18 -16.10 20.83
N ASP A 11 13.33 -17.25 20.20
CA ASP A 11 13.82 -17.32 18.82
C ASP A 11 12.68 -16.94 17.86
N LEU A 12 12.67 -15.68 17.44
CA LEU A 12 11.63 -15.14 16.57
C LEU A 12 11.87 -15.54 15.12
N ASN A 13 10.79 -15.75 14.37
CA ASN A 13 10.89 -16.03 12.94
C ASN A 13 11.68 -14.93 12.20
N HIS A 14 12.70 -15.35 11.44
CA HIS A 14 13.49 -14.47 10.58
C HIS A 14 12.70 -14.07 9.33
N ILE A 15 11.84 -13.06 9.48
CA ILE A 15 11.10 -12.47 8.36
C ILE A 15 12.01 -11.47 7.66
N THR A 16 12.35 -11.74 6.40
CA THR A 16 13.03 -10.75 5.55
C THR A 16 12.00 -9.75 5.05
N THR A 17 11.89 -8.60 5.69
CA THR A 17 10.97 -7.54 5.27
C THR A 17 11.45 -6.93 3.94
N ARG A 18 10.85 -7.34 2.82
CA ARG A 18 10.90 -6.55 1.59
C ARG A 18 9.82 -5.48 1.64
N ARG A 19 10.23 -4.22 1.82
CA ARG A 19 9.35 -3.07 1.53
C ARG A 19 9.38 -2.83 0.03
N SER A 20 8.51 -3.47 -0.73
CA SER A 20 8.19 -3.02 -2.08
C SER A 20 7.23 -1.84 -1.95
N SER A 21 7.69 -0.64 -2.32
CA SER A 21 6.77 0.44 -2.68
C SER A 21 5.96 0.00 -3.89
N LEU A 22 4.75 0.53 -4.01
CA LEU A 22 3.95 0.31 -5.22
C LEU A 22 4.69 0.87 -6.43
N THR A 23 4.47 0.31 -7.61
CA THR A 23 4.93 0.92 -8.86
C THR A 23 3.97 2.03 -9.28
N PHE A 24 4.38 2.81 -10.29
CA PHE A 24 3.50 3.83 -10.86
C PHE A 24 2.22 3.21 -11.45
N GLU A 25 2.32 2.07 -12.12
CA GLU A 25 1.19 1.34 -12.70
C GLU A 25 0.26 0.81 -11.62
N GLU A 26 0.80 0.32 -10.51
CA GLU A 26 0.01 -0.08 -9.35
C GLU A 26 -0.71 1.13 -8.72
N ALA A 27 -0.07 2.30 -8.67
CA ALA A 27 -0.70 3.54 -8.22
C ALA A 27 -1.85 3.99 -9.14
N VAL A 28 -1.72 3.82 -10.46
CA VAL A 28 -2.82 4.03 -11.41
C VAL A 28 -3.99 3.09 -11.10
N ALA A 29 -3.70 1.82 -10.84
CA ALA A 29 -4.72 0.84 -10.47
C ALA A 29 -5.40 1.17 -9.13
N VAL A 30 -4.68 1.73 -8.15
CA VAL A 30 -5.25 2.25 -6.89
C VAL A 30 -6.33 3.30 -7.16
N TRP A 31 -6.08 4.26 -8.05
CA TRP A 31 -7.08 5.27 -8.42
C TRP A 31 -8.32 4.65 -9.07
N LEU A 32 -8.14 3.73 -10.01
CA LEU A 32 -9.25 3.04 -10.69
C LEU A 32 -10.12 2.26 -9.69
N MET A 33 -9.51 1.49 -8.79
CA MET A 33 -10.24 0.76 -7.74
C MET A 33 -10.96 1.72 -6.80
N LYS A 34 -10.32 2.82 -6.42
CA LYS A 34 -10.92 3.82 -5.54
C LYS A 34 -12.17 4.46 -6.16
N TRP A 35 -12.12 4.81 -7.44
CA TRP A 35 -13.27 5.37 -8.16
C TRP A 35 -14.35 4.33 -8.44
N ALA A 36 -14.00 3.06 -8.57
CA ALA A 36 -14.95 1.95 -8.64
C ALA A 36 -15.68 1.69 -7.29
N GLY A 37 -15.24 2.33 -6.20
CA GLY A 37 -15.89 2.27 -4.89
C GLY A 37 -15.17 1.41 -3.84
N ASP A 38 -13.99 0.86 -4.16
CA ASP A 38 -13.25 0.06 -3.18
C ASP A 38 -12.72 0.94 -2.03
N PHE A 39 -12.80 0.40 -0.80
CA PHE A 39 -12.22 1.03 0.37
C PHE A 39 -10.72 0.77 0.47
N ASN A 40 -9.97 1.69 1.12
CA ASN A 40 -8.51 1.63 1.19
C ASN A 40 -8.00 0.32 1.82
N GLN A 41 -8.72 -0.29 2.78
CA GLN A 41 -8.37 -1.59 3.36
C GLN A 41 -8.41 -2.73 2.34
N ILE A 42 -9.39 -2.70 1.43
CA ILE A 42 -9.56 -3.72 0.40
C ILE A 42 -8.46 -3.56 -0.65
N ILE A 43 -8.21 -2.32 -1.09
CA ILE A 43 -7.14 -1.99 -2.03
C ILE A 43 -5.77 -2.41 -1.44
N ALA A 44 -5.49 -2.03 -0.19
CA ALA A 44 -4.24 -2.39 0.49
C ALA A 44 -4.02 -3.90 0.56
N ALA A 45 -5.07 -4.68 0.86
CA ALA A 45 -5.01 -6.13 0.89
C ALA A 45 -4.71 -6.73 -0.49
N LYS A 46 -5.32 -6.21 -1.56
CA LYS A 46 -5.07 -6.66 -2.95
C LYS A 46 -3.60 -6.48 -3.36
N PHE A 47 -2.97 -5.40 -2.91
CA PHE A 47 -1.56 -5.10 -3.21
C PHE A 47 -0.56 -5.60 -2.14
N GLY A 48 -1.03 -6.29 -1.09
CA GLY A 48 -0.14 -6.77 -0.02
C GLY A 48 0.58 -5.64 0.72
N THR A 49 -0.07 -4.48 0.88
CA THR A 49 0.50 -3.29 1.52
C THR A 49 -0.38 -2.79 2.67
N ASN A 50 -0.10 -1.60 3.21
CA ASN A 50 -0.90 -0.98 4.26
C ASN A 50 -1.72 0.22 3.74
N GLN A 51 -2.80 0.55 4.43
CA GLN A 51 -3.71 1.65 4.05
C GLN A 51 -3.03 3.02 4.01
N GLY A 52 -1.95 3.22 4.78
CA GLY A 52 -1.15 4.44 4.73
C GLY A 52 -0.51 4.63 3.36
N ARG A 53 0.05 3.57 2.75
CA ARG A 53 0.60 3.61 1.39
C ARG A 53 -0.46 3.94 0.34
N ILE A 54 -1.66 3.38 0.50
CA ILE A 54 -2.80 3.73 -0.36
C ILE A 54 -3.16 5.21 -0.21
N ALA A 55 -3.17 5.72 1.03
CA ALA A 55 -3.46 7.13 1.28
C ALA A 55 -2.39 8.05 0.65
N GLU A 56 -1.11 7.70 0.70
CA GLU A 56 -0.03 8.48 0.06
C GLU A 56 -0.20 8.60 -1.46
N ILE A 57 -0.74 7.58 -2.13
CA ILE A 57 -1.09 7.64 -3.56
C ILE A 57 -2.32 8.51 -3.78
N LEU A 58 -3.37 8.30 -2.99
CA LEU A 58 -4.64 9.04 -3.13
C LEU A 58 -4.54 10.52 -2.75
N THR A 59 -3.48 10.91 -2.04
CA THR A 59 -3.14 12.32 -1.77
C THR A 59 -2.02 12.83 -2.67
N GLU A 60 -1.58 12.04 -3.65
CA GLU A 60 -0.51 12.35 -4.60
C GLU A 60 0.81 12.76 -3.93
N LYS A 61 1.06 12.25 -2.72
CA LYS A 61 2.37 12.38 -2.06
C LYS A 61 3.41 11.47 -2.71
N GLU A 62 2.98 10.33 -3.22
CA GLU A 62 3.77 9.37 -3.99
C GLU A 62 3.11 9.11 -5.34
N HIS A 63 3.91 8.80 -6.36
CA HIS A 63 3.44 8.53 -7.74
C HIS A 63 2.56 9.65 -8.33
N ILE A 64 3.03 10.90 -8.22
CA ILE A 64 2.41 12.08 -8.86
C ILE A 64 2.17 11.80 -10.35
N GLY A 65 0.98 12.16 -10.87
CA GLY A 65 0.59 11.89 -12.26
C GLY A 65 -0.19 10.58 -12.45
N SER A 66 -0.21 9.69 -11.44
CA SER A 66 -0.96 8.43 -11.51
C SER A 66 -2.48 8.66 -11.57
N ARG A 67 -2.96 9.75 -10.98
CA ARG A 67 -4.38 10.14 -11.01
C ARG A 67 -4.81 10.54 -12.42
N GLU A 68 -4.05 11.40 -13.09
CA GLU A 68 -4.33 11.86 -14.45
C GLU A 68 -4.27 10.70 -15.45
N LYS A 69 -3.29 9.80 -15.27
CA LYS A 69 -3.20 8.60 -16.08
C LYS A 69 -4.42 7.69 -15.87
N ALA A 70 -4.84 7.48 -14.62
CA ALA A 70 -6.06 6.73 -14.32
C ALA A 70 -7.30 7.40 -14.93
N PHE A 71 -7.39 8.73 -14.85
CA PHE A 71 -8.50 9.50 -15.43
C PHE A 71 -8.60 9.28 -16.94
N THR A 72 -7.46 9.35 -17.64
CA THR A 72 -7.36 9.12 -19.09
C THR A 72 -7.83 7.71 -19.45
N LEU A 73 -7.49 6.70 -18.65
CA LEU A 73 -7.92 5.32 -18.87
C LEU A 73 -9.41 5.11 -18.56
N SER A 74 -9.97 5.83 -17.59
CA SER A 74 -11.38 5.70 -17.21
C SER A 74 -12.36 6.47 -18.13
N SER A 75 -11.84 7.42 -18.90
CA SER A 75 -12.64 8.30 -19.78
C SER A 75 -12.58 7.90 -21.26
N GLY A 76 -11.83 6.84 -21.58
CA GLY A 76 -11.64 6.31 -22.93
C GLY A 76 -12.53 5.12 -23.26
#